data_AF-A0A6B3HHH3-F1
#
_entry.id   AF-A0A6B3HHH3-F1
#
_cell.length_a   1.000
_cell.length_b   1.000
_cell.length_c   1.000
_cell.angle_alpha   90.00
_cell.angle_beta   90.00
_cell.angle_gamma   90.00
#
_symmetry.space_group_name_H-M   'P 1'
#
loop_
_entity.id
_entity.type
_entity.pdbx_description
1 polymer ?
#
loop_
_entity_poly.entity_id
_entity_poly.type
_entity_poly.pdbx_seq_one_letter_code
_entity_poly.pdbx_strand_id
1 'polypeptide(L)' 'MTQGRPLLNRRLAGFGTTIFAEMSALAARTGSINLGQGFPDT' A
#
# COMPACT_ATOMS: atom_id res chain seq x y z
N MET A 1 -27.43 18.46 4.80
CA MET A 1 -26.10 18.20 4.20
C MET A 1 -25.31 17.38 5.19
N THR A 2 -25.41 16.05 5.13
CA THR A 2 -24.69 15.18 6.08
C THR A 2 -23.23 15.18 5.69
N GLN A 3 -22.39 15.86 6.47
CA GLN A 3 -20.93 15.75 6.37
C GLN A 3 -20.56 14.29 6.59
N GLY A 4 -20.22 13.59 5.52
CA GLY A 4 -19.81 12.20 5.56
C GLY A 4 -18.59 12.07 6.45
N ARG A 5 -18.66 11.20 7.47
CA ARG A 5 -17.51 10.92 8.33
C ARG A 5 -16.33 10.51 7.43
N PRO A 6 -15.11 11.04 7.68
CA PRO A 6 -13.93 10.60 6.95
C PRO A 6 -13.80 9.07 7.04
N LEU A 7 -13.52 8.43 5.89
CA LEU A 7 -13.40 6.97 5.80
C LEU A 7 -12.27 6.43 6.68
N LEU A 8 -11.25 7.25 6.94
CA LEU A 8 -10.06 6.87 7.70
C LEU A 8 -10.13 7.39 9.15
N ASN A 9 -9.73 6.54 10.10
CA ASN A 9 -9.54 6.96 11.48
C ASN A 9 -8.50 8.09 11.53
N ARG A 10 -8.79 9.18 12.26
CA ARG A 10 -7.90 10.34 12.40
C ARG A 10 -6.48 9.96 12.82
N ARG A 11 -6.31 8.92 13.65
CA ARG A 11 -4.99 8.44 14.08
C ARG A 11 -4.12 7.93 12.93
N LEU A 12 -4.74 7.50 11.83
CA LEU A 12 -4.04 6.95 10.67
C LEU A 12 -3.69 8.01 9.62
N ALA A 13 -4.18 9.25 9.76
CA ALA A 13 -4.01 10.30 8.74
C ALA A 13 -2.56 10.70 8.46
N GLY A 14 -1.63 10.41 9.38
CA GLY A 14 -0.19 10.67 9.20
C GLY A 14 0.60 9.52 8.56
N PHE A 15 -0.01 8.36 8.36
CA PHE A 15 0.66 7.22 7.74
C PHE A 15 0.35 7.17 6.24
N GLY A 16 1.40 7.07 5.43
CA GLY A 16 1.29 6.89 3.98
C GLY A 16 1.31 5.43 3.57
N THR A 17 1.83 5.17 2.38
CA THR A 17 2.11 3.81 1.90
C THR A 17 3.25 3.17 2.71
N THR A 18 3.33 1.84 2.66
CA THR A 18 4.42 1.09 3.29
C THR A 18 5.56 0.87 2.31
N ILE A 19 6.77 0.65 2.83
CA ILE A 19 7.93 0.31 1.99
C ILE A 19 7.70 -0.96 1.14
N PHE A 20 6.97 -1.95 1.69
CA PHE A 20 6.61 -3.17 0.96
C PHE A 20 5.68 -2.86 -0.22
N ALA A 21 4.70 -1.97 -0.04
CA ALA A 21 3.81 -1.56 -1.11
C ALA A 21 4.56 -0.74 -2.18
N GLU A 22 5.44 0.18 -1.77
CA GLU A 22 6.25 0.96 -2.72
C GLU A 22 7.19 0.07 -3.55
N MET A 23 7.90 -0.85 -2.91
CA MET A 23 8.85 -1.74 -3.59
C MET A 23 8.14 -2.77 -4.47
N SER A 24 7.02 -3.32 -4.02
CA SER A 24 6.21 -4.23 -4.83
C SER A 24 5.69 -3.52 -6.09
N ALA A 25 5.19 -2.29 -5.94
CA ALA A 25 4.74 -1.50 -7.08
C ALA A 25 5.89 -1.13 -8.02
N LEU A 26 7.08 -0.82 -7.49
CA LEU A 26 8.27 -0.56 -8.30
C LEU A 26 8.68 -1.79 -9.10
N ALA A 27 8.76 -2.97 -8.46
CA ALA A 27 9.11 -4.22 -9.11
C ALA A 27 8.18 -4.54 -10.29
N ALA A 28 6.87 -4.34 -10.12
CA ALA A 28 5.90 -4.51 -11.20
C ALA A 28 6.12 -3.52 -12.36
N ARG A 29 6.43 -2.25 -12.07
CA ARG A 29 6.70 -1.23 -13.11
C ARG A 29 8.00 -1.47 -13.87
N THR A 30 9.01 -2.04 -13.22
CA THR A 30 10.35 -2.25 -13.81
C THR A 30 10.57 -3.66 -14.35
N GLY A 31 9.61 -4.56 -14.18
CA GLY A 31 9.78 -5.98 -14.52
C GLY A 31 10.82 -6.68 -13.64
N SER A 32 11.02 -6.21 -12.40
CA SER A 32 11.92 -6.85 -11.44
C SER A 32 11.24 -8.00 -10.71
N ILE A 33 12.03 -8.96 -10.25
CA ILE A 33 11.55 -10.07 -9.41
C ILE A 33 11.28 -9.56 -7.98
N ASN A 34 10.10 -9.86 -7.43
CA ASN A 34 9.75 -9.51 -6.06
C ASN A 34 10.06 -10.67 -5.09
N LEU A 35 11.24 -10.66 -4.47
CA LEU A 35 11.62 -11.64 -3.43
C LEU A 35 11.17 -11.23 -2.03
N GLY A 36 10.53 -10.06 -1.88
CA GLY A 36 10.07 -9.54 -0.59
C GLY A 36 8.64 -9.94 -0.24
N GLN A 37 7.91 -10.58 -1.16
CA GLN A 37 6.55 -11.07 -0.91
C GLN A 37 6.56 -12.33 -0.04
N GLY A 38 5.62 -12.40 0.91
CA GLY A 38 5.50 -13.50 1.85
C GLY A 38 4.48 -14.58 1.47
N PHE A 39 4.04 -14.63 0.22
CA PHE A 39 2.99 -15.52 -0.26
C PHE A 39 3.27 -16.03 -1.69
N PRO A 40 2.67 -17.17 -2.11
CA PRO A 40 2.81 -17.70 -3.47
C PRO A 40 2.20 -16.76 -4.52
N ASP A 41 2.74 -16.79 -5.74
CA ASP A 41 2.23 -15.98 -6.87
C ASP A 41 0.93 -16.50 -7.49
N THR A 42 0.44 -17.67 -7.09
CA THR A 42 -0.87 -18.28 -7.44
C THR A 42 -1.23 -19.38 -6.46
#